data_AF-A0A0B6XSK1-F1
#
_entry.id   AF-A0A0B6XSK1-F1
#
_cell.length_a   1.000
_cell.length_b   1.000
_cell.length_c   1.000
_cell.angle_alpha   90.00
_cell.angle_beta   90.00
_cell.angle_gamma   90.00
#
_symmetry.space_group_name_H-M   'P 1'
#
loop_
_entity.id
_entity.type
_entity.pdbx_description
1 polymer ?
#
loop_
_entity_poly.entity_id
_entity_poly.type
_entity_poly.pdbx_seq_one_letter_code
_entity_poly.pdbx_strand_id
1 'polypeptide(L)'
;VLKKVKFNTKLEHEYIQNFKQLQACFQKMAVDKIVPVERLVKGKFQDNFEFVQWFKRFFDANYGGQDYDPVSARGGEPVGT
;
A
#
# COMPACT_ATOMS: atom_id res chain seq x y z
N VAL A 1 -1.29 -5.84 11.53
CA VAL A 1 -1.69 -5.49 10.15
C VAL A 1 -0.63 -5.94 9.15
N LEU A 2 0.62 -5.47 9.28
CA LEU A 2 1.70 -5.80 8.34
C LEU A 2 2.07 -7.28 8.25
N LYS A 3 1.88 -8.08 9.32
CA LYS A 3 2.08 -9.55 9.29
C LYS A 3 1.25 -10.29 8.23
N LYS A 4 0.19 -9.68 7.70
CA LYS A 4 -0.66 -10.27 6.65
C LYS A 4 -0.27 -9.82 5.24
N VAL A 5 0.63 -8.83 5.12
CA VAL A 5 1.10 -8.31 3.84
C VAL A 5 2.20 -9.23 3.33
N LYS A 6 2.09 -9.64 2.07
CA LYS A 6 3.11 -10.45 1.40
C LYS A 6 4.05 -9.52 0.62
N PHE A 7 5.25 -9.26 1.15
CA PHE A 7 6.15 -8.26 0.59
C PHE A 7 6.89 -8.74 -0.67
N ASN A 8 7.23 -10.03 -0.74
CA ASN A 8 8.03 -10.60 -1.84
C ASN A 8 7.22 -11.52 -2.79
N THR A 9 5.90 -11.36 -2.84
CA THR A 9 5.05 -12.12 -3.75
C THR A 9 5.25 -11.73 -5.21
N LYS A 10 5.06 -12.70 -6.12
CA LYS A 10 4.98 -12.51 -7.58
C LYS A 10 3.62 -12.92 -8.16
N LEU A 11 2.64 -13.22 -7.31
CA LEU A 11 1.36 -13.78 -7.71
C LEU A 11 0.27 -12.71 -7.67
N GLU A 12 -0.46 -12.53 -8.78
CA GLU A 12 -1.47 -11.48 -8.91
C GLU A 12 -2.54 -11.55 -7.80
N HIS A 13 -3.00 -12.75 -7.44
CA HIS A 13 -4.00 -12.94 -6.39
C HIS A 13 -3.51 -12.50 -5.00
N GLU A 14 -2.19 -12.53 -4.76
CA GLU A 14 -1.57 -12.07 -3.51
C GLU A 14 -1.43 -10.53 -3.51
N TYR A 15 -1.20 -9.90 -4.67
CA TYR A 15 -1.31 -8.44 -4.78
C TYR A 15 -2.74 -7.96 -4.47
N ILE A 16 -3.76 -8.66 -4.97
CA ILE A 16 -5.17 -8.35 -4.66
C ILE A 16 -5.40 -8.45 -3.15
N GLN A 17 -4.90 -9.48 -2.47
CA GLN A 17 -5.00 -9.61 -1.01
C GLN A 17 -4.34 -8.43 -0.28
N ASN A 18 -3.14 -8.01 -0.70
CA ASN A 18 -2.45 -6.86 -0.14
C ASN A 18 -3.26 -5.56 -0.31
N PHE A 19 -3.84 -5.31 -1.49
CA PHE A 19 -4.68 -4.13 -1.71
C PHE A 19 -6.00 -4.16 -0.95
N LYS A 20 -6.62 -5.34 -0.75
CA LYS A 20 -7.80 -5.47 0.13
C LYS A 20 -7.45 -5.10 1.58
N GLN A 21 -6.24 -5.43 2.04
CA GLN A 21 -5.77 -5.01 3.36
C GLN A 21 -5.62 -3.48 3.45
N LEU A 22 -5.18 -2.83 2.38
CA LEU A 22 -5.14 -1.35 2.29
C LEU A 22 -6.55 -0.73 2.32
N GLN A 23 -7.49 -1.28 1.54
CA GLN A 23 -8.89 -0.82 1.54
C GLN A 23 -9.52 -0.91 2.93
N ALA A 24 -9.29 -2.02 3.66
CA ALA A 24 -9.77 -2.17 5.03
C ALA A 24 -9.20 -1.11 5.99
N CYS A 25 -7.93 -0.72 5.80
CA CYS A 25 -7.33 0.38 6.57
C CYS A 25 -7.98 1.73 6.22
N PHE A 26 -8.23 2.00 4.94
CA PHE A 26 -8.90 3.23 4.50
C PHE A 26 -10.31 3.33 5.06
N GLN A 27 -11.09 2.25 5.00
CA GLN A 27 -12.43 2.19 5.60
C GLN A 27 -12.39 2.45 7.11
N LYS A 28 -11.46 1.82 7.84
CA LYS A 28 -11.31 2.04 9.28
C LYS A 28 -10.99 3.50 9.64
N MET A 29 -10.28 4.19 8.76
CA MET A 29 -9.86 5.58 8.95
C MET A 29 -10.78 6.59 8.24
N ALA A 30 -11.93 6.13 7.72
CA ALA A 30 -12.89 6.95 6.96
C ALA A 30 -12.25 7.73 5.79
N VAL A 31 -11.36 7.08 5.04
CA VAL A 31 -10.74 7.64 3.82
C VAL A 31 -11.60 7.26 2.61
N ASP A 32 -12.25 8.26 2.00
CA ASP A 32 -13.18 8.07 0.87
C ASP A 32 -12.50 7.76 -0.48
N LYS A 33 -11.17 7.66 -0.51
CA LYS A 33 -10.44 7.35 -1.74
C LYS A 33 -10.70 5.92 -2.19
N ILE A 34 -11.32 5.78 -3.36
CA ILE A 34 -11.44 4.51 -4.06
C ILE A 34 -10.05 4.06 -4.55
N VAL A 35 -9.64 2.86 -4.15
CA VAL A 35 -8.42 2.17 -4.61
C VAL A 35 -8.79 1.26 -5.79
N PRO A 36 -8.37 1.56 -7.03
CA PRO A 36 -8.72 0.77 -8.22
C PRO A 36 -7.87 -0.51 -8.33
N VAL A 37 -8.12 -1.47 -7.43
CA VAL A 37 -7.30 -2.69 -7.26
C VAL A 37 -7.05 -3.42 -8.58
N GLU A 38 -8.10 -3.69 -9.37
CA GLU A 38 -7.98 -4.43 -10.63
C GLU A 38 -7.05 -3.76 -11.64
N ARG A 39 -6.93 -2.43 -11.61
CA ARG A 39 -6.02 -1.69 -12.49
C ARG A 39 -4.60 -1.67 -11.95
N LEU A 40 -4.47 -1.48 -10.63
CA LEU A 40 -3.17 -1.41 -9.95
C LEU A 40 -2.41 -2.74 -10.05
N VAL A 41 -3.09 -3.87 -9.84
CA VAL A 41 -2.44 -5.21 -9.86
C VAL A 41 -1.93 -5.61 -11.25
N LYS A 42 -2.38 -4.95 -12.32
CA LYS A 42 -1.84 -5.14 -13.68
C LYS A 42 -0.50 -4.46 -13.89
N GLY A 43 -0.01 -3.68 -12.92
CA GLY A 43 1.32 -3.05 -12.99
C GLY A 43 1.45 -1.97 -14.08
N LYS A 44 0.34 -1.45 -14.60
CA LYS A 44 0.37 -0.37 -15.60
C LYS A 44 0.92 0.92 -14.99
N PHE A 45 1.84 1.56 -15.70
CA PHE A 45 2.51 2.77 -15.24
C PHE A 45 1.51 3.88 -14.88
N GLN A 46 0.57 4.18 -15.77
CA GLN A 46 -0.37 5.29 -15.59
C GLN A 46 -1.21 5.14 -14.31
N ASP A 47 -1.90 4.01 -14.14
CA ASP A 47 -2.76 3.78 -12.97
C ASP A 47 -1.97 3.82 -11.65
N ASN A 48 -0.76 3.23 -11.63
CA ASN A 48 0.10 3.23 -10.45
C ASN A 48 0.67 4.62 -10.15
N PHE A 49 1.07 5.36 -11.18
CA PHE A 49 1.60 6.71 -11.04
C PHE A 49 0.54 7.69 -10.50
N GLU A 50 -0.67 7.65 -11.06
CA GLU A 50 -1.81 8.45 -10.56
C GLU A 50 -2.12 8.12 -9.09
N PHE A 51 -2.09 6.84 -8.72
CA PHE A 51 -2.35 6.42 -7.34
C PHE A 51 -1.27 6.91 -6.38
N VAL A 52 0.02 6.73 -6.72
CA VAL A 52 1.15 7.17 -5.88
C VAL A 52 1.18 8.70 -5.77
N GLN A 53 0.87 9.43 -6.84
CA GLN A 53 0.79 10.88 -6.81
C GLN A 53 -0.26 11.37 -5.80
N TRP A 54 -1.46 10.77 -5.82
CA TRP A 54 -2.48 11.03 -4.80
C TRP A 54 -2.00 10.62 -3.41
N PHE A 55 -1.40 9.44 -3.28
CA PHE A 55 -0.96 8.89 -2.00
C PHE A 55 0.10 9.77 -1.33
N LYS A 56 1.02 10.37 -2.11
CA LYS A 56 2.00 11.33 -1.59
C LYS A 56 1.32 12.56 -0.99
N ARG A 57 0.34 13.15 -1.69
CA ARG A 57 -0.44 14.29 -1.17
C ARG A 57 -1.22 13.92 0.10
N PHE A 58 -1.80 12.72 0.12
CA PHE A 58 -2.46 12.18 1.31
C PHE A 58 -1.48 12.01 2.48
N PHE A 59 -0.30 11.46 2.25
CA PHE A 59 0.73 11.32 3.27
C PHE A 59 1.18 12.69 3.82
N ASP A 60 1.52 13.64 2.95
CA ASP A 60 1.99 14.96 3.35
C ASP A 60 0.97 15.74 4.20
N ALA A 61 -0.32 15.59 3.89
CA ALA A 61 -1.38 16.25 4.63
C ALA A 61 -1.62 15.65 6.02
N ASN A 62 -1.19 14.40 6.28
CA ASN A 62 -1.48 13.67 7.52
C ASN A 62 -0.22 13.35 8.35
N TYR A 63 0.97 13.49 7.78
CA TYR A 63 2.21 13.15 8.45
C TYR A 63 2.65 14.22 9.44
N GLY A 64 2.66 13.87 10.72
CA GLY A 64 3.03 14.78 11.82
C GLY A 64 4.51 14.78 12.20
N GLY A 65 5.42 14.23 11.37
CA GLY A 65 6.86 14.21 11.67
C GLY A 65 7.36 13.05 12.54
N GLN A 66 6.54 12.01 12.71
CA GLN A 66 6.84 10.86 13.57
C GLN A 66 7.84 9.91 12.91
N ASP A 67 8.90 9.51 13.61
CA ASP A 67 9.83 8.49 13.09
C ASP A 67 9.13 7.16 12.81
N TYR A 68 9.50 6.52 11.70
CA TYR A 68 9.00 5.20 11.31
C TYR A 68 10.15 4.33 10.82
N ASP A 69 10.36 3.18 11.46
CA ASP A 69 11.31 2.16 11.02
C ASP A 69 10.61 1.11 10.15
N PRO A 70 10.76 1.16 8.82
CA PRO A 70 10.11 0.23 7.92
C PRO A 70 10.72 -1.19 7.98
N VAL A 71 11.97 -1.36 8.41
CA VAL A 71 12.64 -2.66 8.48
C VAL A 71 12.12 -3.44 9.68
N SER A 72 12.09 -2.80 10.85
CA SER A 72 11.51 -3.38 12.06
C SER A 72 10.02 -3.67 11.88
N ALA A 73 9.27 -2.77 11.22
CA ALA A 73 7.84 -2.96 10.95
C ALA A 73 7.53 -4.19 10.07
N ARG A 74 8.47 -4.58 9.20
CA ARG A 74 8.40 -5.81 8.40
C ARG A 74 8.95 -7.06 9.12
N GLY A 75 9.41 -6.93 10.36
CA GLY A 75 10.06 -8.03 11.08
C GLY A 75 11.40 -8.43 10.46
N GLY A 76 12.10 -7.49 9.82
CA GLY A 76 13.38 -7.74 9.17
C GLY A 76 13.29 -8.35 7.77
N GLU A 77 12.09 -8.53 7.21
CA GLU A 77 11.94 -9.07 5.85
C GLU A 77 12.54 -8.10 4.80
N PRO A 78 13.49 -8.56 3.96
CA PRO A 78 14.00 -7.77 2.84
C PRO A 78 12.91 -7.60 1.78
N VAL A 79 12.99 -6.54 0.96
CA VAL A 79 12.04 -6.31 -0.14
C VAL A 79 12.85 -5.97 -1.39
N GLY A 80 12.56 -6.65 -2.50
CA GLY A 80 13.14 -6.31 -3.81
C GLY A 80 14.60 -6.74 -4.00
N THR A 81 14.86 -8.04 -3.86
CA THR A 81 16.03 -8.72 -4.45
C THR A 81 15.70 -9.30 -5.81
#